data_AF-A0A538I2X4-F1
#
_entry.id   AF-A0A538I2X4-F1
#
_cell.length_a   1.000
_cell.length_b   1.000
_cell.length_c   1.000
_cell.angle_alpha   90.00
_cell.angle_beta   90.00
_cell.angle_gamma   90.00
#
_symmetry.space_group_name_H-M   'P 1'
#
loop_
_entity.id
_entity.type
_entity.pdbx_description
1 polymer ?
#
loop_
_entity_poly.entity_id
_entity_poly.type
_entity_poly.pdbx_seq_one_letter_code
_entity_poly.pdbx_strand_id
1 'polypeptide(L)'
;MSEARLLSLVVRYPHPAALGRKVRDGSVFGALHELEARGLVTRRRGLYRLTRRGAGELAISRAIAVLLHHCAVAPRMPAGGAVAAASRDG
;
A
#
# COMPACT_ATOMS: atom_id res chain seq x y z
N MET A 1 10.62 5.14 -4.71
CA MET A 1 9.44 5.04 -3.80
C MET A 1 8.27 4.52 -4.61
N SER A 2 7.36 3.70 -4.04
CA SER A 2 6.18 3.24 -4.79
C SER A 2 5.11 4.32 -4.91
N GLU A 3 4.36 4.31 -6.02
CA GLU A 3 3.24 5.22 -6.30
C GLU A 3 2.18 5.19 -5.18
N ALA A 4 1.75 4.00 -4.75
CA ALA A 4 0.78 3.84 -3.67
C ALA A 4 1.23 4.49 -2.34
N ARG A 5 2.54 4.49 -2.08
CA ARG A 5 3.11 5.15 -0.90
C ARG A 5 3.05 6.68 -1.05
N LEU A 6 3.30 7.22 -2.24
CA LEU A 6 3.16 8.64 -2.51
C LEU A 6 1.70 9.09 -2.44
N LEU A 7 0.76 8.34 -3.01
CA LEU A 7 -0.68 8.60 -2.89
C LEU A 7 -1.13 8.57 -1.42
N SER A 8 -0.63 7.62 -0.62
CA SER A 8 -0.89 7.58 0.83
C SER A 8 -0.32 8.80 1.56
N LEU A 9 0.84 9.31 1.14
CA LEU A 9 1.41 10.52 1.73
C LEU A 9 0.60 11.76 1.39
N VAL A 10 0.05 11.88 0.18
CA VAL A 10 -0.84 12.98 -0.21
C VAL A 10 -2.10 13.01 0.65
N VAL A 11 -2.68 11.84 0.96
CA VAL A 11 -3.84 11.74 1.86
C VAL A 11 -3.49 12.22 3.27
N ARG A 12 -2.31 11.83 3.78
CA ARG A 12 -1.89 12.13 5.16
C ARG A 12 -1.34 13.55 5.32
N TYR A 13 -0.75 14.10 4.28
CA TYR A 13 -0.07 15.39 4.24
C TYR A 13 -0.45 16.13 2.95
N PRO A 14 -1.64 16.74 2.88
CA PRO A 14 -2.08 17.45 1.67
C PRO A 14 -1.26 18.72 1.41
N HIS A 15 -0.57 19.25 2.41
CA HIS A 15 0.24 20.46 2.29
C HIS A 15 1.61 20.16 1.66
N PRO A 16 2.02 20.86 0.58
CA PRO A 16 3.31 20.63 -0.09
C PRO A 16 4.51 20.74 0.84
N ALA A 17 4.49 21.72 1.75
CA ALA A 17 5.53 21.89 2.76
C ALA A 17 5.63 20.70 3.73
N ALA A 18 4.51 20.10 4.12
CA ALA A 18 4.50 18.91 4.97
C ALA A 18 5.04 17.68 4.21
N LEU A 19 4.73 17.56 2.92
CA LEU A 19 5.31 16.53 2.05
C LEU A 19 6.83 16.66 1.93
N GLY A 20 7.33 17.87 1.66
CA GLY A 20 8.77 18.13 1.56
C GLY A 20 9.52 17.91 2.87
N ARG A 21 8.89 18.15 4.03
CA ARG A 21 9.49 17.81 5.34
C ARG A 21 9.54 16.30 5.57
N LYS A 22 8.56 15.55 5.06
CA LYS A 22 8.45 14.10 5.28
C LYS A 22 9.30 13.29 4.31
N VAL A 23 9.46 13.78 3.08
CA VAL A 23 10.30 13.16 2.05
C VAL A 23 11.50 14.07 1.84
N ARG A 24 12.63 13.68 2.45
CA ARG A 24 13.90 14.44 2.36
C ARG A 24 14.51 14.47 0.96
N ASP A 25 13.94 13.71 0.03
CA ASP A 25 14.37 13.65 -1.35
C ASP A 25 13.53 14.65 -2.18
N GLY A 26 14.21 15.59 -2.83
CA GLY A 26 13.59 16.60 -3.70
C GLY A 26 12.85 16.00 -4.89
N SER A 27 13.10 14.72 -5.21
CA SER A 27 12.39 13.96 -6.24
C SER A 27 10.87 13.85 -5.99
N VAL A 28 10.40 14.07 -4.75
CA VAL A 28 8.97 14.00 -4.41
C VAL A 28 8.10 14.95 -5.23
N PHE A 29 8.62 16.13 -5.57
CA PHE A 29 7.85 17.12 -6.34
C PHE A 29 7.74 16.73 -7.81
N GLY A 30 8.79 16.13 -8.39
CA GLY A 30 8.74 15.56 -9.74
C GLY A 30 7.70 14.43 -9.82
N ALA A 31 7.74 13.50 -8.86
CA ALA A 31 6.75 12.43 -8.80
C ALA A 31 5.31 12.96 -8.59
N LEU A 32 5.12 14.00 -7.77
CA LEU A 32 3.80 14.64 -7.62
C LEU A 32 3.31 15.27 -8.91
N HIS A 33 4.20 15.89 -9.67
CA HIS A 33 3.88 16.47 -10.98
C HIS A 33 3.44 15.38 -11.97
N GLU A 34 4.13 14.25 -12.01
CA GLU A 34 3.73 13.10 -12.83
C GLU A 34 2.36 12.53 -12.43
N LEU A 35 2.08 12.43 -11.12
CA LEU A 35 0.77 11.99 -10.63
C LEU A 35 -0.36 12.97 -11.00
N GLU A 36 -0.06 14.27 -11.03
CA GLU A 36 -1.00 15.29 -11.46
C GLU A 36 -1.26 15.20 -12.97
N ALA A 37 -0.20 15.04 -13.77
CA ALA A 37 -0.29 14.83 -15.22
C ALA A 37 -1.10 13.57 -15.57
N ARG A 38 -0.98 12.51 -14.77
CA ARG A 38 -1.77 11.27 -14.90
C ARG A 38 -3.20 11.38 -14.36
N GLY A 39 -3.55 12.51 -13.74
CA GLY A 39 -4.87 12.75 -13.17
C GLY A 39 -5.18 11.94 -11.92
N LEU A 40 -4.16 11.48 -11.19
CA LEU A 40 -4.31 10.74 -9.93
C LEU A 40 -4.42 11.69 -8.73
N VAL A 41 -3.77 12.84 -8.83
CA VAL A 41 -3.89 13.93 -7.86
C VAL A 41 -4.26 15.23 -8.56
N THR A 42 -4.77 16.18 -7.80
CA THR A 42 -5.04 17.54 -8.27
C THR A 42 -4.61 18.53 -7.21
N ARG A 43 -4.16 19.69 -7.66
CA ARG A 43 -3.90 20.83 -6.78
C ARG A 43 -5.12 21.73 -6.67
N ARG A 44 -5.66 21.90 -5.46
CA ARG A 44 -6.74 22.86 -5.17
C ARG A 44 -6.36 23.76 -4.01
N ARG A 45 -6.40 25.08 -4.22
CA ARG A 45 -6.02 26.10 -3.21
C ARG A 45 -4.63 25.84 -2.62
N GLY A 46 -3.67 25.41 -3.45
CA GLY A 46 -2.30 25.09 -3.02
C GLY A 46 -2.12 23.73 -2.33
N LEU A 47 -3.19 22.98 -2.08
CA LEU A 47 -3.16 21.66 -1.45
C LEU A 47 -3.31 20.53 -2.47
N TYR A 48 -2.59 19.44 -2.26
CA TYR A 48 -2.78 18.21 -3.03
C TYR A 48 -3.99 17.43 -2.53
N ARG A 49 -4.79 16.92 -3.46
CA ARG A 49 -5.94 16.05 -3.19
C ARG A 49 -5.94 14.89 -4.18
N LEU A 50 -6.39 13.72 -3.73
CA LEU A 50 -6.63 12.60 -4.64
C LEU A 50 -7.83 12.89 -5.53
N THR A 51 -7.74 12.48 -6.79
CA THR A 51 -8.93 12.34 -7.65
C THR A 51 -9.65 11.03 -7.33
N ARG A 52 -10.84 10.82 -7.91
CA ARG A 52 -11.52 9.52 -7.83
C ARG A 52 -10.63 8.38 -8.36
N ARG A 53 -9.93 8.63 -9.46
CA ARG A 53 -8.99 7.68 -10.06
C ARG A 53 -7.84 7.35 -9.11
N GLY A 54 -7.18 8.36 -8.55
CA GLY A 54 -6.09 8.15 -7.59
C GLY A 54 -6.53 7.43 -6.31
N ALA A 55 -7.76 7.69 -5.85
CA ALA A 55 -8.34 6.95 -4.73
C ALA A 55 -8.57 5.46 -5.06
N GLY A 56 -9.03 5.16 -6.28
CA GLY A 56 -9.19 3.80 -6.77
C GLY A 56 -7.87 3.04 -6.86
N GLU A 57 -6.84 3.64 -7.46
CA GLU A 57 -5.49 3.05 -7.54
C GLU A 57 -4.90 2.76 -6.17
N LEU A 58 -5.07 3.70 -5.23
CA LEU A 58 -4.62 3.52 -3.87
C LEU A 58 -5.38 2.38 -3.17
N ALA A 59 -6.69 2.27 -3.38
CA ALA A 59 -7.50 1.20 -2.81
C ALA A 59 -7.06 -0.18 -3.34
N ILE A 60 -6.87 -0.32 -4.65
CA ILE A 60 -6.39 -1.57 -5.28
C ILE A 60 -5.01 -1.93 -4.75
N SER A 61 -4.08 -0.98 -4.72
CA SER A 61 -2.73 -1.20 -4.20
C SER A 61 -2.74 -1.67 -2.74
N ARG A 62 -3.63 -1.13 -1.91
CA ARG A 62 -3.81 -1.58 -0.51
C ARG A 62 -4.41 -2.99 -0.45
N ALA A 63 -5.42 -3.29 -1.26
CA ALA A 63 -6.01 -4.62 -1.32
C ALA A 63 -4.96 -5.68 -1.69
N ILE A 64 -4.13 -5.40 -2.70
CA ILE A 64 -3.02 -6.28 -3.10
C ILE A 64 -2.01 -6.43 -1.95
N ALA A 65 -1.60 -5.34 -1.30
CA ALA A 65 -0.67 -5.41 -0.19
C ALA A 65 -1.20 -6.25 0.98
N VAL A 66 -2.49 -6.15 1.29
CA VAL A 66 -3.16 -6.98 2.31
C VAL A 66 -3.19 -8.44 1.89
N LEU A 67 -3.56 -8.75 0.64
CA LEU A 67 -3.55 -10.12 0.12
C LEU A 67 -2.16 -10.74 0.18
N LEU A 68 -1.13 -10.01 -0.27
CA LEU A 68 0.25 -10.48 -0.21
C LEU A 68 0.72 -10.69 1.24
N HIS A 69 0.31 -9.82 2.17
CA HIS A 69 0.58 -10.01 3.58
C HIS A 69 -0.09 -11.29 4.12
N HIS A 70 -1.34 -11.57 3.76
CA HIS A 70 -2.02 -12.81 4.15
C HIS A 70 -1.39 -14.07 3.53
N CYS A 71 -0.95 -14.02 2.27
CA CYS A 71 -0.25 -15.12 1.63
C CYS A 71 1.14 -15.37 2.25
N ALA A 72 1.84 -14.30 2.65
CA ALA A 72 3.14 -14.39 3.32
C ALA A 72 3.04 -14.85 4.78
N VAL A 73 1.90 -14.59 5.44
CA VAL A 73 1.61 -14.97 6.83
C VAL A 73 0.73 -16.22 6.90
N ALA A 74 0.56 -16.96 5.80
CA ALA A 74 -0.01 -18.30 5.87
C ALA A 74 0.81 -19.13 6.88
N PRO A 75 0.21 -19.59 7.99
CA PRO A 75 0.96 -20.31 8.99
C PRO A 75 1.55 -21.56 8.34
N ARG A 76 2.84 -21.82 8.57
CA ARG A 76 3.42 -23.15 8.42
C ARG A 76 2.44 -24.12 9.08
N MET A 77 1.79 -24.95 8.28
CA MET A 77 0.96 -26.04 8.81
C MET A 77 1.78 -26.79 9.84
N PRO A 78 1.27 -27.07 11.04
CA PRO A 78 1.93 -28.04 11.89
C PRO A 78 1.91 -29.36 11.11
N ALA A 79 3.09 -29.90 10.85
CA ALA A 79 3.26 -31.30 10.51
C ALA A 79 2.87 -32.12 11.75
N GLY A 80 1.56 -32.25 11.99
CA GLY A 80 0.98 -33.14 12.98
C GLY A 80 0.02 -34.05 12.23
N GLY A 81 0.16 -35.37 12.24
CA GLY A 81 1.13 -36.22 12.90
C GLY A 81 0.71 -37.62 12.50
N ALA A 82 1.64 -38.40 11.97
CA ALA A 82 1.45 -39.84 11.86
C ALA A 82 1.40 -40.39 13.28
N VAL A 83 0.20 -40.58 13.83
CA VAL A 83 -0.01 -41.45 14.99
C VAL A 83 -0.63 -42.75 14.50
N ALA A 84 0.28 -43.70 14.32
CA ALA A 84 0.15 -45.14 14.31
C ALA A 84 -1.27 -45.72 14.47
N ALA A 85 -1.70 -46.43 13.43
CA ALA A 85 -2.61 -47.54 13.57
C ALA A 85 -1.97 -48.60 14.48
N ALA A 86 -2.33 -48.59 15.76
CA ALA A 86 -2.11 -49.70 16.67
C ALA A 86 -3.46 -50.04 17.31
N SER A 87 -4.23 -50.88 16.65
CA SER A 87 -5.30 -51.63 17.28
C SER A 87 -4.88 -53.10 17.21
N ARG A 88 -4.27 -53.54 18.31
CA ARG A 88 -4.14 -54.94 18.68
C ARG A 88 -5.45 -55.36 19.36
N ASP A 89 -5.73 -56.64 19.18
CA ASP A 89 -6.57 -57.53 19.99
C ASP A 89 -8.08 -57.56 19.71
N GLY A 90 -8.48 -58.76 19.27
CA GLY A 90 -9.81 -59.25 18.94
C GLY A 90 -9.65 -60.59 18.24
#